data_AF-A0A257RTU8-F1
#
_entry.id   AF-A0A257RTU8-F1
#
_cell.length_a   1.000
_cell.length_b   1.000
_cell.length_c   1.000
_cell.angle_alpha   90.00
_cell.angle_beta   90.00
_cell.angle_gamma   90.00
#
_symmetry.space_group_name_H-M   'P 1'
#
loop_
_entity.id
_entity.type
_entity.pdbx_description
1 polymer ?
#
loop_
_entity_poly.entity_id
_entity_poly.type
_entity_poly.pdbx_seq_one_letter_code
_entity_poly.pdbx_strand_id
1 'polypeptide(L)'
;NGADDDGSGSVSLLAIARAMRVLRPARSVLFVWHTGEEKGLLGSTWFTDHPTIPLDSIAAALNMDMEAKGRVDQVKFGGPTSIQILGSRRLSQEFGDVIDSVNAVRPVVMAIDHTWDVPANPLNRFCRSDQVNYVHHDVPVAYFSTGYAEDYHQVTDEPEYADYDHMAKIGGFIHDIAMAIATRTNRPAISGPDPSYPQCR
;
A
#
# COMPACT_ATOMS: atom_id res chain seq x y z
N ASN A 1 17.21 12.27 1.69
CA ASN A 1 16.64 12.43 3.03
C ASN A 1 15.41 11.54 3.25
N GLY A 2 14.89 10.91 2.19
CA GLY A 2 13.93 9.80 2.31
C GLY A 2 12.57 10.28 2.82
N ALA A 3 12.19 11.51 2.47
CA ALA A 3 10.97 12.13 2.96
C ALA A 3 9.73 11.53 2.29
N ASP A 4 9.80 11.30 0.98
CA ASP A 4 8.82 10.51 0.25
C ASP A 4 9.10 9.01 0.39
N ASP A 5 10.37 8.59 0.31
CA ASP A 5 10.82 7.19 0.31
C ASP A 5 11.66 6.83 1.56
N ASP A 6 11.07 6.27 2.63
CA ASP A 6 9.63 6.11 2.86
C ASP A 6 9.18 6.80 4.17
N GLY A 7 9.64 8.04 4.36
CA GLY A 7 9.14 8.93 5.41
C GLY A 7 7.63 9.15 5.29
N SER A 8 7.11 9.19 4.06
CA SER A 8 5.70 9.45 3.76
C SER A 8 4.79 8.31 4.21
N GLY A 9 5.09 7.06 3.81
CA GLY A 9 4.37 5.88 4.27
C GLY A 9 4.48 5.69 5.78
N SER A 10 5.65 5.97 6.36
CA SER A 10 5.89 5.90 7.80
C SER A 10 4.99 6.84 8.61
N VAL A 11 4.82 8.10 8.18
CA VAL A 11 3.95 9.06 8.89
C VAL A 11 2.47 8.83 8.58
N SER A 12 2.13 8.37 7.37
CA SER A 12 0.77 7.90 7.02
C SER A 12 0.34 6.78 7.95
N LEU A 13 1.18 5.76 8.15
CA LEU A 13 0.91 4.62 9.04
C LEU A 13 0.65 5.08 10.49
N LEU A 14 1.46 6.02 10.99
CA LEU A 14 1.27 6.58 12.33
C LEU A 14 -0.05 7.35 12.46
N ALA A 15 -0.42 8.13 11.44
CA ALA A 15 -1.68 8.87 11.41
C ALA A 15 -2.89 7.92 11.39
N ILE A 16 -2.84 6.85 10.57
CA ILE A 16 -3.87 5.80 10.52
C ILE A 16 -3.99 5.11 11.88
N ALA A 17 -2.87 4.74 12.51
CA ALA A 17 -2.86 4.12 13.84
C ALA A 17 -3.55 5.02 14.88
N ARG A 18 -3.29 6.33 14.84
CA ARG A 18 -3.93 7.31 15.71
C ARG A 18 -5.45 7.37 15.48
N ALA A 19 -5.91 7.31 14.23
CA ALA A 19 -7.33 7.32 13.88
C ALA A 19 -8.04 6.03 14.36
N MET A 20 -7.44 4.86 14.12
CA MET A 20 -7.99 3.55 14.51
C MET A 20 -8.04 3.33 16.03
N ARG A 21 -7.23 4.06 16.80
CA ARG A 21 -7.36 4.07 18.26
C ARG A 21 -8.72 4.60 18.72
N VAL A 22 -9.29 5.56 17.98
CA VAL A 22 -10.61 6.15 18.27
C VAL A 22 -11.72 5.23 17.76
N LEU A 23 -11.61 4.77 16.50
CA LEU A 23 -12.56 3.85 15.87
C LEU A 23 -11.94 2.44 15.82
N ARG A 24 -12.14 1.67 16.89
CA ARG A 24 -11.55 0.34 17.00
C ARG A 24 -12.32 -0.68 16.14
N PRO A 25 -11.65 -1.39 15.21
CA PRO A 25 -12.28 -2.44 14.43
C PRO A 25 -12.50 -3.72 15.25
N ALA A 26 -13.24 -4.68 14.68
CA ALA A 26 -13.53 -5.96 15.31
C ALA A 26 -12.31 -6.91 15.33
N ARG A 27 -11.43 -6.79 14.34
CA ARG A 27 -10.18 -7.56 14.24
C ARG A 27 -8.99 -6.76 14.78
N SER A 28 -7.95 -7.49 15.19
CA SER A 28 -6.65 -6.86 15.47
C SER A 28 -6.05 -6.27 14.19
N VAL A 29 -5.42 -5.11 14.31
CA VAL A 29 -4.67 -4.46 13.23
C VAL A 29 -3.22 -4.35 13.68
N LEU A 30 -2.31 -4.84 12.85
CA LEU A 30 -0.88 -4.75 13.08
C LEU A 30 -0.32 -3.57 12.28
N PHE A 31 0.35 -2.65 12.95
CA PHE A 31 1.10 -1.56 12.33
C PHE A 31 2.56 -1.95 12.33
N VAL A 32 3.18 -2.08 11.15
CA VAL A 32 4.55 -2.56 11.00
C VAL A 32 5.37 -1.52 10.24
N TRP A 33 6.48 -1.10 10.84
CA TRP A 33 7.54 -0.37 10.14
C TRP A 33 8.65 -1.37 9.83
N HIS A 34 8.81 -1.71 8.56
CA HIS A 34 9.91 -2.56 8.11
C HIS A 34 11.21 -1.77 8.07
N THR A 35 12.33 -2.46 8.26
CA THR A 35 13.66 -1.88 8.19
C THR A 35 14.43 -2.51 7.04
N GLY A 36 15.29 -1.74 6.38
CA GLY A 36 16.18 -2.29 5.35
C GLY A 36 15.47 -2.76 4.07
N GLU A 37 14.32 -2.18 3.73
CA GLU A 37 13.68 -2.29 2.41
C GLU A 37 14.72 -2.05 1.31
N GLU A 38 15.39 -0.90 1.38
CA GLU A 38 16.42 -0.42 0.45
C GLU A 38 17.71 -1.25 0.38
N LYS A 39 17.83 -2.24 1.29
CA LYS A 39 18.94 -3.21 1.30
C LYS A 39 18.51 -4.59 0.85
N GLY A 40 17.34 -4.70 0.23
CA GLY A 40 16.77 -5.95 -0.26
C GLY A 40 15.74 -6.53 0.71
N LEU A 41 14.80 -5.70 1.18
CA LEU A 41 13.60 -6.12 1.92
C LEU A 41 13.91 -6.86 3.23
N LEU A 42 15.03 -6.55 3.87
CA LEU A 42 15.58 -7.36 4.95
C LEU A 42 14.62 -7.53 6.14
N GLY A 43 13.92 -6.46 6.51
CA GLY A 43 12.98 -6.46 7.63
C GLY A 43 11.70 -7.22 7.32
N SER A 44 11.11 -7.01 6.14
CA SER A 44 9.89 -7.72 5.75
C SER A 44 10.15 -9.20 5.49
N THR A 45 11.27 -9.56 4.86
CA THR A 45 11.72 -10.95 4.75
C THR A 45 11.91 -11.59 6.11
N TRP A 46 12.60 -10.91 7.04
CA TRP A 46 12.76 -11.45 8.39
C TRP A 46 11.39 -11.69 9.04
N PHE A 47 10.49 -10.70 9.00
CA PHE A 47 9.17 -10.78 9.62
C PHE A 47 8.36 -11.94 9.08
N THR A 48 8.32 -12.15 7.77
CA THR A 48 7.56 -13.26 7.18
C THR A 48 8.20 -14.63 7.46
N ASP A 49 9.53 -14.70 7.57
CA ASP A 49 10.22 -15.94 7.95
C ASP A 49 10.04 -16.28 9.45
N HIS A 50 9.79 -15.27 10.29
CA HIS A 50 9.73 -15.41 11.74
C HIS A 50 8.57 -14.58 12.34
N PRO A 51 7.32 -14.87 11.96
CA PRO A 51 6.23 -13.96 12.20
C PRO A 51 5.80 -14.00 13.67
N THR A 52 5.43 -12.84 14.22
CA THR A 52 4.91 -12.73 15.60
C THR A 52 3.46 -13.21 15.74
N ILE A 53 2.78 -13.40 14.61
CA ILE A 53 1.44 -13.96 14.47
C ILE A 53 1.43 -14.95 13.30
N PRO A 54 0.54 -15.95 13.25
CA PRO A 54 0.45 -16.83 12.08
C PRO A 54 0.16 -16.03 10.80
N LEU A 55 0.96 -16.19 9.74
CA LEU A 55 0.75 -15.45 8.49
C LEU A 55 -0.59 -15.77 7.82
N ASP A 56 -1.03 -17.02 7.94
CA ASP A 56 -2.33 -17.48 7.48
C ASP A 56 -3.51 -16.88 8.28
N SER A 57 -3.25 -16.11 9.34
CA SER A 57 -4.26 -15.32 10.05
C SER A 57 -4.39 -13.89 9.53
N ILE A 58 -3.46 -13.42 8.71
CA ILE A 58 -3.47 -12.07 8.12
C ILE A 58 -4.52 -12.03 7.00
N ALA A 59 -5.50 -11.12 7.13
CA ALA A 59 -6.60 -11.00 6.17
C ALA A 59 -6.19 -10.28 4.88
N ALA A 60 -5.31 -9.29 5.00
CA ALA A 60 -4.67 -8.56 3.91
C ALA A 60 -3.51 -7.72 4.48
N ALA A 61 -2.57 -7.33 3.63
CA ALA A 61 -1.55 -6.33 3.93
C ALA A 61 -1.74 -5.08 3.05
N LEU A 62 -1.64 -3.90 3.65
CA LEU A 62 -1.73 -2.61 2.96
C LEU A 62 -0.35 -1.95 3.06
N ASN A 63 0.39 -1.95 1.95
CA ASN A 63 1.74 -1.40 1.90
C ASN A 63 1.73 0.01 1.33
N MET A 64 2.32 0.96 2.04
CA MET A 64 2.40 2.37 1.67
C MET A 64 3.86 2.67 1.37
N ASP A 65 4.13 3.30 0.23
CA ASP A 65 5.48 3.68 -0.18
C ASP A 65 5.41 4.87 -1.15
N MET A 66 6.10 5.96 -0.87
CA MET A 66 6.12 7.16 -1.72
C MET A 66 4.73 7.79 -1.96
N GLU A 67 4.14 8.38 -0.93
CA GLU A 67 2.81 9.00 -0.95
C GLU A 67 2.82 10.55 -0.96
N ALA A 68 3.99 11.18 -0.87
CA ALA A 68 4.13 12.62 -0.71
C ALA A 68 4.06 13.42 -2.02
N LYS A 69 4.17 12.79 -3.20
CA LYS A 69 4.27 13.48 -4.50
C LYS A 69 2.99 13.35 -5.31
N GLY A 70 1.99 14.18 -5.03
CA GLY A 70 0.68 14.12 -5.68
C GLY A 70 0.50 14.96 -6.94
N ARG A 71 1.39 15.92 -7.22
CA ARG A 71 1.09 16.96 -8.21
C ARG A 71 1.38 16.50 -9.64
N VAL A 72 0.61 17.04 -10.58
CA VAL A 72 0.69 16.69 -12.03
C VAL A 72 2.06 16.98 -12.66
N ASP A 73 2.84 17.88 -12.06
CA ASP A 73 4.19 18.23 -12.47
C ASP A 73 5.28 17.40 -11.77
N GLN A 74 4.92 16.62 -10.75
CA GLN A 74 5.86 15.79 -9.99
C GLN A 74 5.86 14.33 -10.43
N VAL A 75 4.69 13.77 -10.74
CA VAL A 75 4.53 12.34 -11.06
C VAL A 75 3.68 12.13 -12.30
N LYS A 76 3.91 11.00 -12.99
CA LYS A 76 3.24 10.65 -14.25
C LYS A 76 1.71 10.65 -14.16
N PHE A 77 1.16 10.23 -13.01
CA PHE A 77 -0.27 10.15 -12.76
C PHE A 77 -0.64 11.02 -11.57
N GLY A 78 -0.31 12.31 -11.65
CA GLY A 78 -0.61 13.27 -10.59
C GLY A 78 -2.04 13.81 -10.65
N GLY A 79 -2.48 14.40 -9.55
CA GLY A 79 -3.80 14.97 -9.36
C GLY A 79 -4.12 15.10 -7.87
N PRO A 80 -5.12 15.92 -7.51
CA PRO A 80 -5.43 16.20 -6.10
C PRO A 80 -5.95 14.99 -5.30
N THR A 81 -6.22 13.87 -5.97
CA THR A 81 -6.73 12.60 -5.41
C THR A 81 -6.10 11.38 -6.11
N SER A 82 -4.98 11.54 -6.81
CA SER A 82 -4.37 10.47 -7.59
C SER A 82 -3.61 9.47 -6.73
N ILE A 83 -3.85 8.18 -6.92
CA ILE A 83 -3.10 7.14 -6.22
C ILE A 83 -2.89 5.96 -7.15
N GLN A 84 -1.71 5.37 -7.15
CA GLN A 84 -1.47 4.12 -7.88
C GLN A 84 -1.67 2.95 -6.93
N ILE A 85 -2.37 1.93 -7.39
CA ILE A 85 -2.57 0.69 -6.64
C ILE A 85 -2.13 -0.49 -7.47
N LEU A 86 -1.20 -1.27 -6.92
CA LEU A 86 -0.73 -2.52 -7.53
C LEU A 86 -1.09 -3.70 -6.63
N GLY A 87 -1.43 -4.84 -7.24
CA GLY A 87 -1.55 -6.12 -6.54
C GLY A 87 -2.91 -6.45 -5.95
N SER A 88 -3.82 -5.48 -5.83
CA SER A 88 -5.07 -5.64 -5.07
C SER A 88 -5.99 -6.76 -5.58
N ARG A 89 -5.79 -7.20 -6.83
CA ARG A 89 -6.56 -8.27 -7.46
C ARG A 89 -5.74 -9.49 -7.86
N ARG A 90 -4.43 -9.50 -7.60
CA ARG A 90 -3.53 -10.57 -8.05
C ARG A 90 -3.74 -11.89 -7.30
N LEU A 91 -4.24 -11.86 -6.07
CA LEU A 91 -4.49 -13.06 -5.25
C LEU A 91 -5.97 -13.22 -4.86
N SER A 92 -6.69 -12.10 -4.70
CA SER A 92 -8.09 -12.09 -4.26
C SER A 92 -8.86 -11.01 -5.02
N GLN A 93 -9.80 -11.42 -5.87
CA GLN A 93 -10.71 -10.47 -6.52
C GLN A 93 -11.60 -9.76 -5.50
N GLU A 94 -12.07 -10.47 -4.47
CA GLU A 94 -12.89 -9.89 -3.41
C GLU A 94 -12.14 -8.77 -2.65
N PHE A 95 -10.83 -8.92 -2.46
CA PHE A 95 -10.02 -7.87 -1.82
C PHE A 95 -10.00 -6.58 -2.67
N GLY A 96 -9.80 -6.70 -3.98
CA GLY A 96 -9.94 -5.56 -4.91
C GLY A 96 -11.34 -4.94 -4.89
N ASP A 97 -12.38 -5.77 -4.87
CA ASP A 97 -13.77 -5.29 -4.86
C ASP A 97 -14.11 -4.53 -3.56
N VAL A 98 -13.51 -4.91 -2.43
CA VAL A 98 -13.60 -4.16 -1.18
C VAL A 98 -12.99 -2.76 -1.34
N ILE A 99 -11.82 -2.65 -1.97
CA ILE A 99 -11.15 -1.35 -2.20
C ILE A 99 -12.02 -0.45 -3.08
N ASP A 100 -12.53 -0.97 -4.19
CA ASP A 100 -13.38 -0.21 -5.11
C ASP A 100 -14.69 0.23 -4.43
N SER A 101 -15.30 -0.66 -3.65
CA SER A 101 -16.54 -0.37 -2.91
C SER A 101 -16.32 0.72 -1.87
N VAL A 102 -15.20 0.71 -1.15
CA VAL A 102 -14.82 1.78 -0.22
C VAL A 102 -14.64 3.09 -0.98
N ASN A 103 -13.92 3.08 -2.11
CA ASN A 103 -13.69 4.30 -2.88
C ASN A 103 -14.99 4.90 -3.43
N ALA A 104 -15.91 4.06 -3.92
CA ALA A 104 -17.15 4.47 -4.57
C ALA A 104 -18.14 5.21 -3.65
N VAL A 105 -18.06 4.99 -2.34
CA VAL A 105 -18.96 5.60 -1.35
C VAL A 105 -18.33 6.77 -0.58
N ARG A 106 -17.07 7.10 -0.86
CA ARG A 106 -16.38 8.20 -0.18
C ARG A 106 -16.83 9.57 -0.69
N PRO A 107 -16.89 10.59 0.18
CA PRO A 107 -17.12 11.97 -0.25
C PRO A 107 -16.03 12.51 -1.19
N VAL A 108 -14.79 12.05 -0.97
CA VAL A 108 -13.63 12.34 -1.82
C VAL A 108 -13.19 11.02 -2.45
N VAL A 109 -13.55 10.84 -3.72
CA VAL A 109 -13.19 9.67 -4.52
C VAL A 109 -11.74 9.80 -4.98
N MET A 110 -10.95 8.76 -4.75
CA MET A 110 -9.59 8.66 -5.23
C MET A 110 -9.57 8.29 -6.71
N ALA A 111 -8.74 8.99 -7.48
CA ALA A 111 -8.43 8.65 -8.87
C ALA A 111 -7.38 7.54 -8.87
N ILE A 112 -7.86 6.30 -8.82
CA ILE A 112 -7.00 5.11 -8.76
C ILE A 112 -6.42 4.82 -10.14
N ASP A 113 -5.10 4.82 -10.24
CA ASP A 113 -4.35 4.39 -11.42
C ASP A 113 -3.87 2.94 -11.25
N HIS A 114 -4.17 2.12 -12.25
CA HIS A 114 -3.73 0.73 -12.35
C HIS A 114 -2.81 0.49 -13.54
N THR A 115 -2.34 1.54 -14.24
CA THR A 115 -1.56 1.37 -15.47
C THR A 115 -0.21 0.67 -15.26
N TRP A 116 0.29 0.63 -14.02
CA TRP A 116 1.46 -0.15 -13.62
C TRP A 116 1.13 -1.54 -13.07
N ASP A 117 -0.13 -1.83 -12.74
CA ASP A 117 -0.57 -3.16 -12.32
C ASP A 117 -0.94 -4.00 -13.54
N VAL A 118 0.05 -4.29 -14.36
CA VAL A 118 -0.11 -5.06 -15.60
C VAL A 118 0.84 -6.26 -15.62
N PRO A 119 0.47 -7.37 -16.28
CA PRO A 119 1.32 -8.55 -16.46
C PRO A 119 2.75 -8.24 -16.90
N ALA A 120 2.90 -7.39 -17.92
CA ALA A 120 4.18 -7.00 -18.48
C ALA A 120 4.59 -5.60 -17.97
N ASN A 121 4.91 -5.49 -16.68
CA ASN A 121 5.47 -4.27 -16.11
C ASN A 121 7.00 -4.27 -16.31
N PRO A 122 7.57 -3.37 -17.14
CA PRO A 122 9.00 -3.37 -17.46
C PRO A 122 9.91 -3.05 -16.27
N LEU A 123 9.39 -2.41 -15.22
CA LEU A 123 10.11 -2.11 -13.99
C LEU A 123 9.93 -3.17 -12.90
N ASN A 124 9.12 -4.20 -13.17
CA ASN A 124 8.68 -5.21 -12.20
C ASN A 124 8.24 -4.59 -10.86
N ARG A 125 7.58 -3.43 -10.92
CA ARG A 125 7.43 -2.53 -9.76
C ARG A 125 6.73 -3.19 -8.57
N PHE A 126 5.72 -4.03 -8.82
CA PHE A 126 5.00 -4.73 -7.76
C PHE A 126 5.89 -5.63 -6.90
N CYS A 127 7.02 -6.11 -7.41
CA CYS A 127 7.91 -7.02 -6.70
C CYS A 127 9.10 -6.31 -6.03
N ARG A 128 9.06 -4.97 -5.90
CA ARG A 128 10.19 -4.14 -5.46
C ARG A 128 9.90 -3.33 -4.18
N SER A 129 8.99 -3.79 -3.33
CA SER A 129 8.74 -3.20 -2.02
C SER A 129 8.21 -4.30 -1.07
N ASP A 130 8.08 -3.99 0.21
CA ASP A 130 7.93 -4.96 1.31
C ASP A 130 6.71 -5.89 1.18
N GLN A 131 5.65 -5.49 0.46
CA GLN A 131 4.47 -6.33 0.24
C GLN A 131 4.80 -7.69 -0.38
N VAL A 132 5.88 -7.78 -1.17
CA VAL A 132 6.20 -8.99 -1.93
C VAL A 132 6.44 -10.19 -1.01
N ASN A 133 7.03 -9.96 0.16
CA ASN A 133 7.26 -11.00 1.15
C ASN A 133 5.94 -11.59 1.67
N TYR A 134 4.88 -10.79 1.78
CA TYR A 134 3.54 -11.27 2.15
C TYR A 134 2.87 -12.07 1.04
N VAL A 135 3.10 -11.70 -0.22
CA VAL A 135 2.58 -12.42 -1.40
C VAL A 135 3.10 -13.86 -1.44
N HIS A 136 4.36 -14.09 -1.04
CA HIS A 136 4.96 -15.43 -0.97
C HIS A 136 4.27 -16.37 0.04
N HIS A 137 3.44 -15.82 0.92
CA HIS A 137 2.70 -16.56 1.94
C HIS A 137 1.17 -16.47 1.76
N ASP A 138 0.71 -16.25 0.52
CA ASP A 138 -0.71 -16.19 0.17
C ASP A 138 -1.51 -15.13 0.97
N VAL A 139 -0.87 -14.01 1.32
CA VAL A 139 -1.55 -12.87 1.93
C VAL A 139 -1.97 -11.89 0.81
N PRO A 140 -3.26 -11.53 0.70
CA PRO A 140 -3.69 -10.50 -0.25
C PRO A 140 -3.05 -9.16 0.06
N VAL A 141 -2.50 -8.47 -0.93
CA VAL A 141 -1.80 -7.19 -0.73
C VAL A 141 -2.29 -6.11 -1.67
N ALA A 142 -2.32 -4.88 -1.17
CA ALA A 142 -2.42 -3.69 -2.02
C ALA A 142 -1.20 -2.80 -1.74
N TYR A 143 -0.51 -2.45 -2.80
CA TYR A 143 0.63 -1.54 -2.78
C TYR A 143 0.18 -0.15 -3.24
N PHE A 144 0.23 0.83 -2.35
CA PHE A 144 -0.18 2.22 -2.55
C PHE A 144 1.04 3.11 -2.76
N SER A 145 1.03 3.91 -3.83
CA SER A 145 2.10 4.85 -4.12
C SER A 145 1.67 5.94 -5.10
N THR A 146 2.29 7.10 -5.06
CA THR A 146 2.08 8.16 -6.06
C THR A 146 2.91 7.98 -7.33
N GLY A 147 3.91 7.10 -7.30
CA GLY A 147 4.83 6.87 -8.42
C GLY A 147 6.21 7.48 -8.18
N TYR A 148 7.07 7.41 -9.19
CA TYR A 148 8.41 8.00 -9.11
C TYR A 148 8.37 9.48 -9.50
N ALA A 149 8.80 10.34 -8.58
CA ALA A 149 9.10 11.74 -8.86
C ALA A 149 10.57 11.93 -9.29
N GLU A 150 10.92 13.11 -9.80
CA GLU A 150 12.29 13.43 -10.25
C GLU A 150 13.33 13.33 -9.13
N ASP A 151 12.92 13.60 -7.88
CA ASP A 151 13.76 13.55 -6.68
C ASP A 151 13.83 12.15 -6.03
N TYR A 152 13.24 11.12 -6.63
CA TYR A 152 13.39 9.73 -6.18
C TYR A 152 14.86 9.30 -6.11
N HIS A 153 15.27 8.72 -4.97
CA HIS A 153 16.67 8.39 -4.64
C HIS A 153 17.64 9.58 -4.73
N GLN A 154 17.16 10.83 -4.66
CA GLN A 154 18.01 12.01 -4.64
C GLN A 154 18.11 12.60 -3.24
N VAL A 155 19.17 13.40 -3.00
CA VAL A 155 19.34 14.15 -1.75
C VAL A 155 18.21 15.17 -1.53
N THR A 156 17.54 15.58 -2.62
CA THR A 156 16.43 16.52 -2.63
C THR A 156 15.08 15.91 -2.26
N ASP A 157 15.01 14.60 -2.00
CA ASP A 157 13.82 14.00 -1.40
C ASP A 157 13.68 14.46 0.06
N GLU A 158 13.04 15.63 0.21
CA GLU A 158 12.93 16.45 1.41
C GLU A 158 11.46 16.74 1.75
N PRO A 159 11.13 16.91 3.05
CA PRO A 159 9.76 17.10 3.51
C PRO A 159 9.11 18.39 2.99
N GLU A 160 9.89 19.42 2.67
CA GLU A 160 9.38 20.69 2.15
C GLU A 160 8.68 20.57 0.80
N TYR A 161 8.93 19.49 0.04
CA TYR A 161 8.31 19.23 -1.26
C TYR A 161 7.08 18.31 -1.19
N ALA A 162 6.72 17.86 0.01
CA ALA A 162 5.58 16.98 0.24
C ALA A 162 4.24 17.71 0.07
N ASP A 163 3.28 17.03 -0.56
CA ASP A 163 1.88 17.45 -0.63
C ASP A 163 1.09 16.82 0.52
N TYR A 164 1.15 17.45 1.70
CA TYR A 164 0.52 16.94 2.91
C TYR A 164 -1.01 16.83 2.82
N ASP A 165 -1.66 17.72 2.06
CA ASP A 165 -3.11 17.67 1.86
C ASP A 165 -3.51 16.46 1.01
N HIS A 166 -2.68 16.11 0.02
CA HIS A 166 -2.85 14.88 -0.74
C HIS A 166 -2.58 13.63 0.10
N MET A 167 -1.48 13.61 0.87
CA MET A 167 -1.16 12.52 1.80
C MET A 167 -2.30 12.27 2.79
N ALA A 168 -2.92 13.33 3.34
CA ALA A 168 -4.06 13.18 4.24
C ALA A 168 -5.27 12.48 3.58
N LYS A 169 -5.51 12.72 2.28
CA LYS A 169 -6.58 12.03 1.52
C LYS A 169 -6.22 10.56 1.28
N ILE A 170 -4.97 10.27 0.93
CA ILE A 170 -4.46 8.90 0.76
C ILE A 170 -4.55 8.13 2.08
N GLY A 171 -3.99 8.66 3.17
CA GLY A 171 -4.05 8.03 4.49
C GLY A 171 -5.49 7.83 4.97
N GLY A 172 -6.38 8.79 4.73
CA GLY A 172 -7.81 8.63 5.01
C GLY A 172 -8.49 7.55 4.16
N PHE A 173 -8.04 7.33 2.92
CA PHE A 173 -8.54 6.26 2.06
C PHE A 173 -8.06 4.89 2.52
N ILE A 174 -6.77 4.76 2.82
CA ILE A 174 -6.17 3.52 3.32
C ILE A 174 -6.74 3.15 4.69
N HIS A 175 -6.98 4.14 5.56
CA HIS A 175 -7.71 3.95 6.82
C HIS A 175 -9.08 3.30 6.58
N ASP A 176 -9.88 3.81 5.64
CA ASP A 176 -11.22 3.30 5.39
C ASP A 176 -11.20 1.90 4.80
N ILE A 177 -10.24 1.59 3.92
CA ILE A 177 -9.99 0.23 3.43
C ILE A 177 -9.67 -0.71 4.59
N ALA A 178 -8.73 -0.32 5.45
CA ALA A 178 -8.31 -1.10 6.60
C ALA A 178 -9.48 -1.32 7.58
N MET A 179 -10.31 -0.31 7.83
CA MET A 179 -11.53 -0.45 8.64
C MET A 179 -12.53 -1.40 7.98
N ALA A 180 -12.75 -1.31 6.66
CA ALA A 180 -13.65 -2.20 5.95
C ALA A 180 -13.20 -3.67 6.08
N ILE A 181 -11.90 -3.95 5.93
CA ILE A 181 -11.36 -5.30 6.09
C ILE A 181 -11.43 -5.77 7.55
N ALA A 182 -11.11 -4.89 8.50
CA ALA A 182 -11.01 -5.23 9.91
C ALA A 182 -12.37 -5.33 10.62
N THR A 183 -13.45 -4.84 10.01
CA THR A 183 -14.83 -4.95 10.53
C THR A 183 -15.65 -6.06 9.88
N ARG A 184 -15.24 -6.58 8.71
CA ARG A 184 -15.88 -7.74 8.07
C ARG A 184 -15.76 -9.00 8.92
N THR A 185 -16.82 -9.81 8.91
CA THR A 185 -16.81 -11.13 9.58
C THR A 185 -15.85 -12.10 8.91
N ASN A 186 -15.88 -12.18 7.57
CA ASN A 186 -15.06 -13.08 6.78
C ASN A 186 -13.85 -12.37 6.17
N ARG A 187 -12.75 -13.11 5.97
CA ARG A 187 -11.59 -12.59 5.24
C ARG A 187 -11.94 -12.54 3.75
N PRO A 188 -11.38 -11.61 2.97
CA PRO A 188 -11.52 -11.66 1.52
C PRO A 188 -11.12 -13.04 1.00
N ALA A 189 -11.97 -13.67 0.20
CA ALA A 189 -11.68 -14.98 -0.35
C ALA A 189 -10.49 -14.90 -1.32
N ILE A 190 -9.52 -15.79 -1.13
CA ILE A 190 -8.40 -15.96 -2.05
C ILE A 190 -8.89 -16.77 -3.25
N SER A 191 -8.69 -16.25 -4.46
CA SER A 191 -8.97 -16.93 -5.73
C SER A 191 -7.77 -17.75 -6.24
N GLY A 192 -6.62 -17.63 -5.57
CA GLY A 192 -5.33 -18.13 -6.03
C GLY A 192 -4.57 -17.06 -6.82
N PRO A 193 -3.25 -17.24 -7.02
CA PRO A 193 -2.44 -16.29 -7.76
C PRO A 193 -2.90 -16.22 -9.23
N ASP A 194 -3.07 -15.00 -9.73
CA ASP A 194 -3.41 -14.75 -11.13
C ASP A 194 -2.22 -15.17 -12.03
N PRO A 195 -2.38 -16.21 -12.86
CA PRO A 195 -1.29 -16.76 -13.67
C PRO A 195 -0.84 -15.83 -14.80
N SER A 196 -1.57 -14.74 -15.07
CA SER A 196 -1.15 -13.73 -16.04
C SER A 196 0.00 -12.87 -15.52
N TYR A 197 0.15 -12.72 -14.21
CA TYR A 197 1.24 -11.95 -13.62
C TYR A 197 2.49 -12.80 -13.41
N PRO A 198 3.69 -12.22 -13.61
CA PRO A 198 4.92 -12.89 -13.26
C PRO A 198 4.96 -13.12 -11.75
N GLN A 199 5.50 -14.27 -11.34
CA GLN A 199 5.86 -14.47 -9.96
C GLN A 199 7.00 -13.52 -9.60
N CYS A 200 6.85 -12.84 -8.48
CA CYS A 200 7.96 -12.16 -7.84
C CYS A 200 9.01 -13.22 -7.43
N ARG A 201 10.28 -12.91 -7.59
CA ARG A 201 11.40 -13.79 -7.26
C ARG A 201 12.21 -13.16 -6.14
#